data_AF-A0A965YX28-F1
#
_entry.id   AF-A0A965YX28-F1
#
_cell.length_a   1.000
_cell.length_b   1.000
_cell.length_c   1.000
_cell.angle_alpha   90.00
_cell.angle_beta   90.00
_cell.angle_gamma   90.00
#
_symmetry.space_group_name_H-M   'P 1'
#
loop_
_entity.id
_entity.type
_entity.pdbx_description
1 polymer ?
#
loop_
_entity_poly.entity_id
_entity_poly.type
_entity_poly.pdbx_seq_one_letter_code
_entity_poly.pdbx_strand_id
1 'polypeptide(L)'
;MRPLDNFISKLTQKPIFHKEFFAKMHTFKELEYVDVEDLAMLKLLGLPIGKYNNYVFTLETVSTPILEGKFCIVDIETNGSKPSTDHIIEIGAVMVEKGEIVGEFSSLVKTDILPESIVQLTGITLNELAHAPSLNSVLEAFRLFIKDAVFVAHNVNFDYYFISYALEQAGFGPLLNRRLDTIDLARKCIEAPKYGLSALA
;
A
#
# COMPACT_ATOMS: atom_id res chain seq x y z
N MET A 1 14.81 -2.88 -5.34
CA MET A 1 13.65 -3.75 -5.07
C MET A 1 14.11 -4.84 -4.10
N ARG A 2 13.41 -5.06 -2.99
CA ARG A 2 13.88 -5.97 -1.93
C ARG A 2 13.84 -7.43 -2.40
N PRO A 3 14.64 -8.33 -1.81
CA PRO A 3 14.58 -9.76 -2.13
C PRO A 3 13.16 -10.36 -2.00
N LEU A 4 12.38 -9.92 -1.00
CA LEU A 4 10.99 -10.32 -0.80
C LEU A 4 10.09 -9.89 -1.97
N ASP A 5 10.14 -8.61 -2.36
CA ASP A 5 9.37 -8.07 -3.49
C ASP A 5 9.67 -8.86 -4.80
N ASN A 6 10.95 -9.20 -5.03
CA ASN A 6 11.37 -9.99 -6.18
C ASN A 6 10.81 -11.42 -6.15
N PHE A 7 10.70 -12.02 -4.96
CA PHE A 7 10.12 -13.35 -4.80
C PHE A 7 8.61 -13.33 -5.04
N ILE A 8 7.90 -12.36 -4.45
CA ILE A 8 6.46 -12.17 -4.66
C ILE A 8 6.15 -11.95 -6.15
N SER A 9 6.97 -11.17 -6.85
CA SER A 9 6.82 -10.96 -8.30
C SER A 9 6.82 -12.27 -9.11
N LYS A 10 7.54 -13.31 -8.66
CA LYS A 10 7.52 -14.62 -9.35
C LYS A 10 6.15 -15.29 -9.32
N LEU A 11 5.35 -15.07 -8.28
CA LEU A 11 3.98 -15.60 -8.18
C LEU A 11 3.04 -15.02 -9.25
N THR A 12 3.39 -13.86 -9.83
CA THR A 12 2.66 -13.27 -10.95
C THR A 12 2.94 -13.96 -12.28
N GLN A 13 4.07 -14.66 -12.38
CA GLN A 13 4.55 -15.28 -13.62
C GLN A 13 4.22 -16.78 -13.66
N LYS A 14 4.30 -17.45 -12.51
CA LYS A 14 4.01 -18.88 -12.39
C LYS A 14 3.57 -19.24 -10.96
N PRO A 15 2.73 -20.28 -10.81
CA PRO A 15 2.46 -20.85 -9.50
C PRO A 15 3.74 -21.45 -8.86
N ILE A 16 3.82 -21.42 -7.53
CA ILE A 16 4.93 -21.97 -6.75
C ILE A 16 4.40 -23.05 -5.81
N PHE A 17 5.09 -24.19 -5.70
CA PHE A 17 4.69 -25.24 -4.76
C PHE A 17 4.69 -24.73 -3.31
N HIS A 18 3.67 -25.10 -2.55
CA HIS A 18 3.47 -24.71 -1.16
C HIS A 18 4.74 -24.89 -0.30
N LYS A 19 5.41 -26.05 -0.40
CA LYS A 19 6.66 -26.32 0.32
C LYS A 19 7.79 -25.36 -0.06
N GLU A 20 7.95 -25.07 -1.35
CA GLU A 20 8.96 -24.12 -1.83
C GLU A 20 8.62 -22.69 -1.39
N PHE A 21 7.34 -22.33 -1.44
CA PHE A 21 6.86 -21.02 -1.03
C PHE A 21 7.17 -20.74 0.44
N PHE A 22 6.72 -21.58 1.37
CA PHE A 22 6.96 -21.34 2.79
C PHE A 22 8.44 -21.47 3.16
N ALA A 23 9.16 -22.47 2.61
CA ALA A 23 10.60 -22.57 2.82
C ALA A 23 11.32 -21.28 2.41
N LYS A 24 10.86 -20.60 1.35
CA LYS A 24 11.42 -19.32 0.94
C LYS A 24 10.94 -18.16 1.80
N MET A 25 9.67 -18.11 2.18
CA MET A 25 9.08 -17.04 3.02
C MET A 25 9.79 -16.93 4.38
N HIS A 26 10.10 -18.06 5.02
CA HIS A 26 10.87 -18.09 6.28
C HIS A 26 12.30 -17.54 6.18
N THR A 27 12.83 -17.30 4.98
CA THR A 27 14.18 -16.73 4.80
C THR A 27 14.22 -15.21 4.81
N PHE A 28 13.06 -14.54 4.78
CA PHE A 28 12.99 -13.08 4.74
C PHE A 28 12.93 -12.49 6.15
N LYS A 29 13.86 -11.60 6.47
CA LYS A 29 13.96 -10.94 7.77
C LYS A 29 12.72 -10.10 8.07
N GLU A 30 12.14 -9.50 7.03
CA GLU A 30 10.92 -8.69 7.10
C GLU A 30 9.71 -9.49 7.60
N LEU A 31 9.77 -10.83 7.56
CA LEU A 31 8.71 -11.75 7.97
C LEU A 31 9.07 -12.57 9.20
N GLU A 32 10.17 -12.24 9.90
CA GLU A 32 10.69 -13.02 11.04
C GLU A 32 9.65 -13.24 12.15
N TYR A 33 8.78 -12.26 12.39
CA TYR A 33 7.73 -12.28 13.42
C TYR A 33 6.33 -12.53 12.85
N VAL A 34 6.23 -12.92 11.57
CA VAL A 34 4.98 -13.20 10.88
C VAL A 34 4.78 -14.70 10.81
N ASP A 35 3.61 -15.19 11.23
CA ASP A 35 3.19 -16.54 10.89
C ASP A 35 2.86 -16.61 9.39
N VAL A 36 3.86 -16.97 8.59
CA VAL A 36 3.72 -17.06 7.14
C VAL A 36 2.89 -18.26 6.69
N GLU A 37 2.62 -19.23 7.57
CA GLU A 37 1.74 -20.36 7.25
C GLU A 37 0.26 -20.00 7.39
N ASP A 38 -0.06 -18.96 8.16
CA ASP A 38 -1.38 -18.35 8.19
C ASP A 38 -1.62 -17.47 6.95
N LEU A 39 -2.41 -17.99 6.02
CA LEU A 39 -2.76 -17.25 4.79
C LEU A 39 -3.62 -16.02 5.07
N ALA A 40 -4.40 -16.01 6.15
CA ALA A 40 -5.15 -14.82 6.54
C ALA A 40 -4.19 -13.71 6.98
N MET A 41 -3.11 -14.06 7.68
CA MET A 41 -2.03 -13.13 8.02
C MET A 41 -1.33 -12.60 6.77
N LEU A 42 -1.00 -13.46 5.79
CA LEU A 42 -0.42 -13.00 4.52
C LEU A 42 -1.34 -12.04 3.76
N LYS A 43 -2.65 -12.32 3.71
CA LYS A 43 -3.65 -11.41 3.12
C LYS A 43 -3.75 -10.10 3.89
N LEU A 44 -3.69 -10.14 5.23
CA LEU A 44 -3.65 -8.92 6.05
C LEU A 44 -2.43 -8.06 5.73
N LEU A 45 -1.26 -8.67 5.51
CA LEU A 45 -0.04 -7.96 5.09
C LEU A 45 -0.10 -7.41 3.66
N GLY A 46 -1.14 -7.73 2.90
CA GLY A 46 -1.36 -7.24 1.56
C GLY A 46 -1.06 -8.23 0.44
N LEU A 47 -0.74 -9.48 0.76
CA LEU A 47 -0.45 -10.50 -0.24
C LEU A 47 -1.74 -11.25 -0.60
N PRO A 48 -2.38 -11.00 -1.77
CA PRO A 48 -3.61 -11.67 -2.19
C PRO A 48 -3.31 -13.12 -2.63
N ILE A 49 -2.82 -13.95 -1.71
CA ILE A 49 -2.36 -15.30 -1.97
C ILE A 49 -3.56 -16.24 -2.13
N GLY A 50 -3.56 -17.02 -3.20
CA GLY A 50 -4.59 -18.00 -3.52
C GLY A 50 -4.00 -19.41 -3.68
N LYS A 51 -4.78 -20.42 -3.30
CA LYS A 51 -4.45 -21.84 -3.54
C LYS A 51 -4.96 -22.29 -4.90
N TYR A 52 -4.12 -22.94 -5.69
CA TYR A 52 -4.53 -23.61 -6.92
C TYR A 52 -4.22 -25.11 -6.83
N ASN A 53 -5.22 -25.94 -7.10
CA ASN A 53 -5.12 -27.41 -7.04
C ASN A 53 -4.44 -27.97 -5.77
N ASN A 54 -4.67 -27.34 -4.61
CA ASN A 54 -4.19 -27.71 -3.26
C ASN A 54 -2.66 -27.75 -3.00
N TYR A 55 -1.81 -27.65 -4.02
CA TYR A 55 -0.35 -27.82 -3.84
C TYR A 55 0.49 -26.62 -4.27
N VAL A 56 -0.08 -25.66 -4.99
CA VAL A 56 0.63 -24.47 -5.46
C VAL A 56 -0.08 -23.19 -5.04
N PHE A 57 0.70 -22.13 -4.89
CA PHE A 57 0.24 -20.78 -4.63
C PHE A 57 0.48 -19.87 -5.83
N THR A 58 -0.44 -18.93 -6.03
CA THR A 58 -0.33 -17.79 -6.94
C THR A 58 -1.03 -16.59 -6.32
N LEU A 59 -0.98 -15.43 -6.96
CA LEU A 59 -1.77 -14.28 -6.52
C LEU A 59 -3.15 -14.33 -7.16
N GLU A 60 -4.22 -14.15 -6.39
CA GLU A 60 -5.61 -14.14 -6.88
C GLU A 60 -5.77 -13.09 -7.99
N THR A 61 -5.16 -11.93 -7.80
CA THR A 61 -5.09 -10.82 -8.77
C THR A 61 -4.44 -11.14 -10.13
N VAL A 62 -3.83 -12.31 -10.32
CA VAL A 62 -3.36 -12.78 -11.64
C VAL A 62 -4.55 -13.25 -12.49
N SER A 63 -5.55 -13.84 -11.85
CA SER A 63 -6.73 -14.40 -12.50
C SER A 63 -8.00 -13.57 -12.32
N THR A 64 -8.04 -12.66 -11.33
CA THR A 64 -9.19 -11.77 -11.10
C THR A 64 -9.36 -10.81 -12.28
N PRO A 65 -10.50 -10.82 -12.99
CA PRO A 65 -10.82 -9.81 -13.99
C PRO A 65 -10.75 -8.40 -13.39
N ILE A 66 -10.30 -7.41 -14.15
CA ILE A 66 -10.14 -6.03 -13.64
C ILE A 66 -11.45 -5.46 -13.06
N LEU A 67 -12.59 -5.76 -13.70
CA LEU A 67 -13.92 -5.33 -13.27
C LEU A 67 -14.41 -6.04 -11.99
N GLU A 68 -13.72 -7.08 -11.54
CA GLU A 68 -13.97 -7.77 -10.27
C GLU A 68 -12.87 -7.48 -9.24
N GLY A 69 -11.87 -6.67 -9.63
CA GLY A 69 -10.76 -6.31 -8.77
C GLY A 69 -11.18 -5.38 -7.64
N LYS A 70 -10.41 -5.45 -6.56
CA LYS A 70 -10.52 -4.56 -5.41
C LYS A 70 -9.31 -3.65 -5.36
N PHE A 71 -9.54 -2.35 -5.42
CA PHE A 71 -8.52 -1.32 -5.51
C PHE A 71 -8.66 -0.38 -4.32
N CYS A 72 -7.54 -0.03 -3.69
CA CYS A 72 -7.47 1.01 -2.68
C CYS A 72 -6.70 2.16 -3.31
N ILE A 73 -7.40 3.23 -3.67
CA ILE A 73 -6.81 4.48 -4.14
C ILE A 73 -6.32 5.22 -2.91
N VAL A 74 -5.04 5.54 -2.85
CA VAL A 74 -4.38 6.11 -1.69
C VAL A 74 -3.66 7.39 -2.09
N ASP A 75 -3.74 8.37 -1.21
CA ASP A 75 -3.00 9.63 -1.26
C ASP A 75 -2.56 9.97 0.17
N ILE A 76 -1.35 10.48 0.32
CA ILE A 76 -0.83 10.89 1.63
C ILE A 76 -0.27 12.31 1.58
N GLU A 77 -0.35 12.97 2.73
CA GLU A 77 0.45 14.15 3.00
C GLU A 77 1.51 13.84 4.03
N THR A 78 2.68 14.46 3.89
CA THR A 78 3.86 14.21 4.72
C THR A 78 4.48 15.54 5.15
N ASN A 79 5.18 15.54 6.28
CA ASN A 79 5.91 16.75 6.72
C ASN A 79 7.28 16.94 6.04
N GLY A 80 7.55 16.17 4.98
CA GLY A 80 8.79 16.18 4.19
C GLY A 80 8.76 15.12 3.08
N SER A 81 9.90 14.76 2.50
CA SER A 81 9.97 13.89 1.28
C SER A 81 10.71 12.57 1.46
N LYS A 82 11.26 12.31 2.65
CA LYS A 82 12.06 11.12 2.94
C LYS A 82 11.43 10.30 4.06
N PRO A 83 10.97 9.06 3.80
CA PRO A 83 10.38 8.20 4.84
C PRO A 83 11.27 7.96 6.06
N SER A 84 12.60 8.00 5.89
CA SER A 84 13.56 7.76 6.97
C SER A 84 13.72 8.90 7.96
N THR A 85 13.28 10.11 7.61
CA THR A 85 13.46 11.32 8.45
C THR A 85 12.17 12.12 8.63
N ASP A 86 11.20 11.92 7.74
CA ASP A 86 9.92 12.61 7.70
C ASP A 86 8.80 11.58 7.93
N HIS A 87 7.61 12.04 8.30
CA HIS A 87 6.47 11.16 8.57
C HIS A 87 5.18 11.66 7.93
N ILE A 88 4.21 10.76 7.89
CA ILE A 88 2.87 10.97 7.35
C ILE A 88 2.08 11.87 8.30
N ILE A 89 1.43 12.90 7.76
CA ILE A 89 0.54 13.82 8.48
C ILE A 89 -0.93 13.64 8.07
N GLU A 90 -1.21 12.99 6.95
CA GLU A 90 -2.55 12.60 6.52
C GLU A 90 -2.49 11.31 5.68
N ILE A 91 -3.51 10.46 5.82
CA ILE A 91 -3.79 9.37 4.89
C ILE A 91 -5.23 9.51 4.41
N GLY A 92 -5.40 9.69 3.10
CA GLY A 92 -6.67 9.56 2.40
C GLY A 92 -6.69 8.27 1.59
N ALA A 93 -7.79 7.52 1.65
CA ALA A 93 -7.97 6.36 0.80
C ALA A 93 -9.43 6.06 0.46
N VAL A 94 -9.66 5.54 -0.74
CA VAL A 94 -10.96 5.11 -1.24
C VAL A 94 -10.86 3.67 -1.71
N MET A 95 -11.75 2.83 -1.20
CA MET A 95 -11.89 1.44 -1.62
C MET A 95 -12.89 1.36 -2.77
N VAL A 96 -12.44 0.81 -3.89
CA VAL A 96 -13.25 0.57 -5.09
C VAL A 96 -13.33 -0.92 -5.37
N GLU A 97 -14.56 -1.42 -5.52
CA GLU A 97 -14.84 -2.80 -5.88
C GLU A 97 -15.93 -2.80 -6.96
N LYS A 98 -15.71 -3.52 -8.06
CA LYS A 98 -16.64 -3.57 -9.21
C LYS A 98 -16.99 -2.21 -9.82
N GLY A 99 -16.05 -1.27 -9.77
CA GLY A 99 -16.23 0.09 -10.30
C GLY A 99 -16.98 1.03 -9.36
N GLU A 100 -17.43 0.56 -8.20
CA GLU A 100 -18.16 1.36 -7.22
C GLU A 100 -17.30 1.65 -6.00
N ILE A 101 -17.47 2.83 -5.40
CA ILE A 101 -16.87 3.16 -4.11
C ILE A 101 -17.61 2.37 -3.02
N VAL A 102 -16.87 1.54 -2.30
CA VAL A 102 -17.41 0.67 -1.24
C VAL A 102 -16.90 1.03 0.16
N GLY A 103 -16.01 2.02 0.26
CA GLY A 103 -15.52 2.52 1.54
C GLY A 103 -14.54 3.67 1.38
N GLU A 104 -14.45 4.49 2.42
CA GLU A 104 -13.54 5.63 2.50
C GLU A 104 -12.79 5.57 3.83
N PHE A 105 -11.55 6.02 3.79
CA PHE A 105 -10.68 6.18 4.95
C PHE A 105 -10.03 7.55 4.85
N SER A 106 -10.14 8.35 5.90
CA SER A 106 -9.44 9.63 6.01
C SER A 106 -9.03 9.83 7.45
N SER A 107 -7.76 10.17 7.66
CA SER A 107 -7.26 10.53 8.98
C SER A 107 -6.08 11.47 8.87
N LEU A 108 -6.15 12.57 9.61
CA LEU A 108 -4.96 13.30 10.03
C LEU A 108 -4.12 12.44 10.97
N VAL A 109 -2.83 12.76 11.06
CA VAL A 109 -1.87 12.11 11.94
C VAL A 109 -1.18 13.15 12.80
N LYS A 110 -1.13 12.89 14.10
CA LYS A 110 -0.50 13.81 15.05
C LYS A 110 0.96 14.05 14.71
N THR A 111 1.33 15.34 14.64
CA THR A 111 2.72 15.80 14.56
C THR A 111 2.91 17.06 15.40
N ASP A 112 4.12 17.22 15.93
CA ASP A 112 4.56 18.43 16.61
C ASP A 112 5.49 19.28 15.72
N ILE A 113 5.84 18.81 14.52
CA ILE A 113 6.78 19.45 13.60
C ILE A 113 6.19 19.51 12.20
N LEU A 114 5.85 20.71 11.75
CA LEU A 114 5.33 20.97 10.41
C LEU A 114 6.03 22.18 9.79
N PRO A 115 6.82 22.01 8.72
CA PRO A 115 7.43 23.13 8.00
C PRO A 115 6.37 24.05 7.40
N GLU A 116 6.61 25.36 7.41
CA GLU A 116 5.69 26.35 6.84
C GLU A 116 5.40 26.09 5.35
N SER A 117 6.38 25.58 4.61
CA SER A 117 6.20 25.16 3.22
C SER A 117 5.16 24.05 3.04
N ILE A 118 5.02 23.14 4.02
CA ILE A 118 4.01 22.07 3.98
C ILE A 118 2.64 22.64 4.31
N VAL A 119 2.55 23.57 5.27
CA VAL A 119 1.29 24.30 5.55
C VAL A 119 0.80 25.04 4.30
N GLN A 120 1.71 25.73 3.60
CA GLN A 120 1.37 26.45 2.37
C GLN A 120 0.96 25.51 1.23
N LEU A 121 1.52 24.30 1.18
CA LEU A 121 1.21 23.32 0.14
C LEU A 121 -0.13 22.59 0.38
N THR A 122 -0.36 22.16 1.62
CA THR A 122 -1.47 21.26 1.98
C THR A 122 -2.66 21.99 2.60
N GLY A 123 -2.44 23.18 3.18
CA GLY A 123 -3.42 23.90 3.99
C GLY A 123 -3.59 23.35 5.41
N ILE A 124 -2.97 22.21 5.74
CA ILE A 124 -3.09 21.57 7.06
C ILE A 124 -2.28 22.35 8.09
N THR A 125 -2.90 22.68 9.22
CA THR A 125 -2.25 23.44 10.29
C THR A 125 -1.80 22.54 11.46
N LEU A 126 -0.77 22.99 12.19
CA LEU A 126 -0.34 22.32 13.44
C LEU A 126 -1.47 22.18 14.47
N ASN A 127 -2.42 23.12 14.49
CA ASN A 127 -3.53 23.08 15.44
C ASN A 127 -4.50 21.92 15.14
N GLU A 128 -4.72 21.61 13.86
CA GLU A 128 -5.52 20.44 13.45
C GLU A 128 -4.80 19.14 13.79
N LEU A 129 -3.49 19.09 13.58
CA LEU A 129 -2.68 17.89 13.84
C LEU A 129 -2.46 17.63 15.34
N ALA A 130 -2.45 18.66 16.19
CA ALA A 130 -2.22 18.50 17.63
C ALA A 130 -3.24 17.58 18.33
N HIS A 131 -4.46 17.52 17.78
CA HIS A 131 -5.57 16.71 18.29
C HIS A 131 -5.82 15.42 17.47
N ALA A 132 -5.05 15.19 16.42
CA ALA A 132 -5.19 14.01 15.57
C ALA A 132 -4.75 12.72 16.30
N PRO A 133 -5.18 11.54 15.83
CA PRO A 133 -4.70 10.26 16.35
C PRO A 133 -3.19 10.07 16.14
N SER A 134 -2.60 9.17 16.93
CA SER A 134 -1.19 8.79 16.74
C SER A 134 -0.98 8.03 15.43
N LEU A 135 0.22 8.15 14.83
CA LEU A 135 0.57 7.43 13.61
C LEU A 135 0.29 5.93 13.72
N ASN A 136 0.66 5.29 14.83
CA ASN A 136 0.44 3.85 15.01
C ASN A 136 -1.04 3.46 14.95
N SER A 137 -1.91 4.26 15.57
CA SER A 137 -3.36 4.04 15.54
C SER A 137 -3.93 4.20 14.13
N VAL A 138 -3.45 5.19 13.38
CA VAL A 138 -3.88 5.41 11.99
C VAL A 138 -3.38 4.28 11.08
N LEU A 139 -2.13 3.83 11.24
CA LEU A 139 -1.55 2.73 10.47
C LEU A 139 -2.24 1.40 10.73
N GLU A 140 -2.61 1.10 11.99
CA GLU A 140 -3.40 -0.08 12.33
C GLU A 140 -4.76 -0.05 11.62
N ALA A 141 -5.47 1.06 11.71
CA ALA A 141 -6.77 1.24 11.06
C ALA A 141 -6.65 1.15 9.53
N PHE A 142 -5.63 1.79 8.94
CA PHE A 142 -5.35 1.72 7.51
C PHE A 142 -5.02 0.29 7.05
N ARG A 143 -4.22 -0.46 7.82
CA ARG A 143 -3.89 -1.86 7.53
C ARG A 143 -5.15 -2.73 7.45
N LEU A 144 -6.07 -2.53 8.40
CA LEU A 144 -7.36 -3.23 8.42
C LEU A 144 -8.30 -2.80 7.28
N PHE A 145 -8.20 -1.55 6.83
CA PHE A 145 -8.94 -1.02 5.69
C PHE A 145 -8.45 -1.60 4.36
N ILE A 146 -7.14 -1.50 4.08
CA ILE A 146 -6.57 -1.88 2.78
C ILE A 146 -6.52 -3.39 2.54
N LYS A 147 -6.20 -4.19 3.58
CA LYS A 147 -6.01 -5.64 3.48
C LYS A 147 -5.15 -6.01 2.27
N ASP A 148 -5.64 -6.89 1.39
CA ASP A 148 -4.99 -7.37 0.17
C ASP A 148 -5.46 -6.66 -1.12
N ALA A 149 -6.16 -5.52 -1.00
CA ALA A 149 -6.54 -4.71 -2.15
C ALA A 149 -5.30 -4.23 -2.94
N VAL A 150 -5.45 -4.01 -4.25
CA VAL A 150 -4.39 -3.42 -5.07
C VAL A 150 -4.22 -1.96 -4.63
N PHE A 151 -3.02 -1.60 -4.19
CA PHE A 151 -2.64 -0.23 -3.83
C PHE A 151 -2.50 0.59 -5.11
N VAL A 152 -3.28 1.66 -5.23
CA VAL A 152 -3.29 2.56 -6.37
C VAL A 152 -2.94 3.95 -5.89
N ALA A 153 -1.99 4.61 -6.54
CA ALA A 153 -1.69 6.02 -6.30
C ALA A 153 -1.10 6.68 -7.56
N HIS A 154 -0.90 7.99 -7.51
CA HIS A 154 -0.31 8.75 -8.59
C HIS A 154 1.16 9.02 -8.29
N ASN A 155 2.09 8.43 -9.05
CA ASN A 155 3.49 8.26 -8.63
C ASN A 155 3.61 7.31 -7.42
N VAL A 156 3.07 6.10 -7.57
CA VAL A 156 2.75 5.14 -6.49
C VAL A 156 3.90 4.82 -5.53
N ASN A 157 5.15 4.98 -5.97
CA ASN A 157 6.31 4.71 -5.13
C ASN A 157 6.37 5.65 -3.92
N PHE A 158 5.94 6.90 -4.05
CA PHE A 158 6.00 7.86 -2.96
C PHE A 158 5.15 7.40 -1.78
N ASP A 159 3.84 7.31 -1.98
CA ASP A 159 2.84 6.94 -0.96
C ASP A 159 3.13 5.55 -0.40
N TYR A 160 3.38 4.59 -1.30
CA TYR A 160 3.58 3.20 -0.92
C TYR A 160 4.81 3.03 -0.01
N TYR A 161 5.94 3.65 -0.34
CA TYR A 161 7.15 3.46 0.46
C TYR A 161 7.11 4.25 1.76
N PHE A 162 6.42 5.40 1.82
CA PHE A 162 6.14 6.08 3.09
C PHE A 162 5.32 5.20 4.03
N ILE A 163 4.20 4.66 3.54
CA ILE A 163 3.32 3.79 4.34
C ILE A 163 4.02 2.47 4.70
N SER A 164 4.70 1.81 3.75
CA SER A 164 5.43 0.57 4.02
C SER A 164 6.51 0.77 5.07
N TYR A 165 7.28 1.85 4.98
CA TYR A 165 8.30 2.16 5.98
C TYR A 165 7.67 2.39 7.36
N ALA A 166 6.61 3.19 7.43
CA ALA A 166 5.94 3.51 8.68
C ALA A 166 5.32 2.25 9.33
N LEU A 167 4.70 1.36 8.55
CA LEU A 167 4.17 0.08 9.03
C LEU A 167 5.28 -0.83 9.59
N GLU A 168 6.41 -0.93 8.90
CA GLU A 168 7.54 -1.74 9.34
C GLU A 168 8.17 -1.19 10.64
N GLN A 169 8.33 0.14 10.75
CA GLN A 169 8.84 0.76 11.98
C GLN A 169 7.86 0.60 13.17
N ALA A 170 6.56 0.64 12.90
CA ALA A 170 5.53 0.46 13.92
C ALA A 170 5.28 -1.01 14.30
N GLY A 171 5.95 -1.97 13.63
CA GLY A 171 5.82 -3.40 13.92
C GLY A 171 4.58 -4.07 13.28
N PHE A 172 3.92 -3.41 12.32
CA PHE A 172 2.77 -3.94 11.58
C PHE A 172 3.15 -4.75 10.33
N GLY A 173 4.43 -5.14 10.22
CA GLY A 173 4.97 -5.92 9.10
C GLY A 173 5.03 -5.15 7.78
N PRO A 174 5.56 -5.78 6.71
CA PRO A 174 5.72 -5.14 5.42
C PRO A 174 4.37 -4.89 4.73
N LEU A 175 4.31 -3.89 3.85
CA LEU A 175 3.22 -3.74 2.89
C LEU A 175 3.55 -4.62 1.67
N LEU A 176 2.71 -5.64 1.40
CA LEU A 176 2.90 -6.60 0.31
C LEU A 176 1.89 -6.42 -0.83
N ASN A 177 1.05 -5.39 -0.73
CA ASN A 177 0.03 -5.05 -1.72
C ASN A 177 0.64 -4.92 -3.12
N ARG A 178 -0.07 -5.47 -4.11
CA ARG A 178 0.24 -5.14 -5.49
C ARG A 178 0.04 -3.64 -5.70
N ARG A 179 0.89 -3.07 -6.54
CA ARG A 179 0.90 -1.63 -6.84
C ARG A 179 0.44 -1.37 -8.26
N LEU A 180 -0.31 -0.31 -8.44
CA LEU A 180 -0.66 0.26 -9.73
C LEU A 180 -0.38 1.76 -9.70
N ASP A 181 0.46 2.22 -10.62
CA ASP A 181 0.73 3.65 -10.80
C ASP A 181 -0.22 4.22 -11.87
N THR A 182 -0.99 5.23 -11.49
CA THR A 182 -1.90 5.90 -12.42
C THR A 182 -1.16 6.71 -13.49
N ILE A 183 0.08 7.15 -13.26
CA ILE A 183 0.92 7.77 -14.30
C ILE A 183 1.25 6.74 -15.39
N ASP A 184 1.66 5.54 -14.99
CA ASP A 184 2.00 4.47 -15.94
C ASP A 184 0.77 4.00 -16.72
N LEU A 185 -0.41 4.00 -16.09
CA LEU A 185 -1.66 3.73 -16.76
C LEU A 185 -2.04 4.87 -17.73
N ALA A 186 -1.99 6.12 -17.28
CA ALA A 186 -2.36 7.28 -18.08
C ALA A 186 -1.51 7.38 -19.35
N ARG A 187 -0.19 7.14 -19.26
CA ARG A 187 0.72 7.10 -20.43
C ARG A 187 0.34 6.08 -21.50
N LYS A 188 -0.41 5.03 -21.13
CA LYS A 188 -0.85 3.98 -22.07
C LYS A 188 -2.25 4.21 -22.61
N CYS A 189 -3.04 5.06 -21.96
CA CYS A 189 -4.47 5.18 -22.20
C CYS A 189 -4.91 6.59 -22.62
N ILE A 190 -4.10 7.60 -22.34
CA ILE A 190 -4.43 9.02 -22.54
C ILE A 190 -3.27 9.68 -23.27
N GLU A 191 -3.56 10.41 -24.35
CA GLU A 191 -2.56 11.25 -25.01
C GLU A 191 -2.53 12.63 -24.33
N ALA A 192 -1.44 12.94 -23.61
CA ALA A 192 -1.29 14.20 -22.89
C ALA A 192 0.17 14.70 -22.91
N PRO A 193 0.40 16.03 -22.87
CA PRO A 193 1.74 16.61 -22.82
C PRO A 193 2.42 16.39 -21.46
N LYS A 194 1.63 16.26 -20.39
CA LYS A 194 2.05 15.97 -19.02
C LYS A 194 1.03 15.03 -18.39
N TYR A 195 1.49 14.25 -17.41
CA TYR A 195 0.68 13.21 -16.75
C TYR A 195 0.51 13.45 -15.25
N GLY A 196 0.76 14.66 -14.76
CA GLY A 196 0.42 15.01 -13.38
C GLY A 196 -1.09 15.15 -13.20
N LEU A 197 -1.61 14.95 -11.99
CA LEU A 197 -3.05 15.07 -11.71
C LEU A 197 -3.68 16.34 -12.28
N SER A 198 -3.07 17.51 -12.07
CA SER A 198 -3.58 18.79 -12.57
C SER A 198 -3.62 18.91 -14.10
N ALA A 199 -2.85 18.09 -14.83
CA ALA A 199 -2.86 18.07 -16.29
C ALA A 199 -3.87 17.06 -16.87
N LEU A 200 -4.38 16.13 -16.05
CA LEU A 200 -5.29 15.06 -16.46
C LEU A 200 -6.73 15.25 -15.95
N ALA A 201 -6.94 16.20 -15.03
CA ALA A 201 -8.24 16.55 -14.45
C ALA A 201 -9.08 17.50 -15.34
#